data_AF-A0A3M8C028-F1
#
_entry.id   AF-A0A3M8C028-F1
#
_cell.length_a   1.000
_cell.length_b   1.000
_cell.length_c   1.000
_cell.angle_alpha   90.00
_cell.angle_beta   90.00
_cell.angle_gamma   90.00
#
_symmetry.space_group_name_H-M   'P 1'
#
loop_
_entity.id
_entity.type
_entity.pdbx_description
1 polymer ?
#
loop_
_entity_poly.entity_id
_entity_poly.type
_entity_poly.pdbx_seq_one_letter_code
_entity_poly.pdbx_strand_id
1 'polypeptide(L)'
;NYEIDSSNNEELEGYSVCNIYNLVDALDLANSDYTEFELDENEKVLSVKKYALKYSELKEVHLLRLTDDPFGIFVSEIVKKTLNENNITGCDFLEVRVS
;
A
#
# COMPACT_ATOMS: atom_id res chain seq x y z
N ASN A 1 -0.26 18.36 -6.40
CA ASN A 1 -1.22 17.46 -5.73
C ASN A 1 -1.55 18.08 -4.38
N TYR A 2 -2.58 18.91 -4.34
CA TYR A 2 -3.06 19.60 -3.13
C TYR A 2 -4.32 18.91 -2.62
N GLU A 3 -4.53 18.96 -1.30
CA GLU A 3 -5.79 18.51 -0.69
C GLU A 3 -6.83 19.63 -0.80
N ILE A 4 -8.07 19.29 -1.11
CA ILE A 4 -9.19 20.26 -1.19
C ILE A 4 -10.15 20.01 -0.04
N ASP A 5 -10.51 21.07 0.68
CA ASP A 5 -11.57 21.00 1.68
C ASP A 5 -12.93 20.82 0.97
N SER A 6 -13.57 19.68 1.24
CA SER A 6 -14.85 19.30 0.63
C SER A 6 -16.03 20.23 0.95
N SER A 7 -15.93 21.06 1.99
CA SER A 7 -17.00 21.96 2.42
C SER A 7 -17.03 23.29 1.67
N ASN A 8 -15.88 23.77 1.23
CA ASN A 8 -15.72 25.09 0.59
C ASN A 8 -14.96 25.04 -0.75
N ASN A 9 -14.43 23.88 -1.14
CA ASN A 9 -13.65 23.65 -2.35
C ASN A 9 -12.37 24.52 -2.44
N GLU A 10 -11.81 24.89 -1.29
CA GLU A 10 -10.54 25.62 -1.18
C GLU A 10 -9.37 24.65 -0.90
N GLU A 11 -8.16 25.08 -1.26
CA GLU A 11 -6.93 24.33 -0.97
C GLU A 11 -6.66 24.32 0.54
N LEU A 12 -6.38 23.13 1.08
CA LEU A 12 -6.01 22.97 2.47
C LEU A 12 -4.50 23.23 2.63
N GLU A 13 -4.17 24.45 3.07
CA GLU A 13 -2.77 24.88 3.25
C GLU A 13 -2.00 23.94 4.19
N GLY A 14 -0.79 23.56 3.79
CA GLY A 14 0.06 22.66 4.54
C GLY A 14 -0.23 21.17 4.33
N TYR A 15 -1.21 20.82 3.50
CA TYR A 15 -1.53 19.44 3.13
C TYR A 15 -1.22 19.15 1.66
N SER A 16 -0.93 17.90 1.35
CA SER A 16 -0.64 17.45 -0.01
C SER A 16 -1.07 16.02 -0.20
N VAL A 17 -1.53 15.70 -1.42
CA VAL A 17 -1.90 14.33 -1.79
C VAL A 17 -0.66 13.57 -2.29
N CYS A 18 -0.33 12.49 -1.59
CA CYS A 18 0.75 11.59 -1.99
C CYS A 18 0.21 10.52 -2.95
N ASN A 19 0.49 10.68 -4.24
CA ASN A 19 0.15 9.68 -5.25
C ASN A 19 1.29 8.65 -5.38
N ILE A 20 0.96 7.37 -5.25
CA ILE A 20 1.90 6.26 -5.43
C ILE A 20 1.77 5.74 -6.86
N TYR A 21 2.73 6.08 -7.71
CA TYR A 21 2.76 5.65 -9.12
C TYR A 21 3.59 4.38 -9.35
N ASN A 22 4.41 3.99 -8.38
CA ASN A 22 5.23 2.79 -8.45
C ASN A 22 4.35 1.56 -8.18
N LEU A 23 3.77 1.02 -9.25
CA LEU A 23 3.01 -0.22 -9.23
C LEU A 23 3.96 -1.39 -9.45
N VAL A 24 3.95 -2.36 -8.53
CA VAL A 24 4.89 -3.50 -8.53
C VAL A 24 4.12 -4.81 -8.43
N ASP A 25 4.45 -5.78 -9.28
CA ASP A 25 3.95 -7.16 -9.18
C ASP A 25 4.78 -7.98 -8.17
N ALA A 26 4.72 -7.57 -6.91
CA ALA A 26 5.50 -8.19 -5.84
C ALA A 26 4.72 -9.24 -5.04
N LEU A 27 3.43 -9.47 -5.28
CA LEU A 27 2.63 -10.37 -4.46
C LEU A 27 3.12 -11.82 -4.61
N ASP A 28 3.48 -12.44 -3.49
CA ASP A 28 3.81 -13.86 -3.41
C ASP A 28 2.62 -14.64 -2.84
N LEU A 29 1.70 -15.04 -3.72
CA LEU A 29 0.53 -15.84 -3.34
C LEU A 29 0.90 -17.18 -2.70
N ALA A 30 2.03 -17.79 -3.08
CA ALA A 30 2.44 -19.08 -2.54
C ALA A 30 2.84 -19.00 -1.05
N ASN A 31 3.24 -17.80 -0.59
CA ASN A 31 3.62 -17.54 0.79
C ASN A 31 2.64 -16.63 1.54
N SER A 32 1.56 -16.19 0.88
CA SER A 32 0.51 -15.34 1.47
C SER A 32 -0.64 -16.18 2.04
N ASP A 33 -1.32 -15.64 3.04
CA ASP A 33 -2.62 -16.16 3.51
C ASP A 33 -3.72 -15.39 2.80
N TYR A 34 -4.48 -16.06 1.93
CA TYR A 34 -5.51 -15.44 1.12
C TYR A 34 -6.74 -16.35 0.98
N THR A 35 -7.84 -15.75 0.59
CA THR A 35 -9.07 -16.44 0.22
C THR A 35 -9.57 -15.91 -1.10
N GLU A 36 -10.01 -16.80 -1.98
CA GLU A 36 -10.73 -16.45 -3.20
C GLU A 36 -12.22 -16.67 -2.99
N PHE A 37 -13.05 -15.74 -3.48
CA PHE A 37 -14.49 -15.91 -3.52
C PHE A 37 -15.08 -15.34 -4.81
N GLU A 38 -16.19 -15.91 -5.23
CA GLU A 38 -16.96 -15.47 -6.39
C GLU A 38 -17.92 -14.37 -5.95
N LEU A 39 -17.82 -13.18 -6.57
CA LEU A 39 -18.80 -12.12 -6.43
C LEU A 39 -20.00 -12.38 -7.35
N ASP A 40 -19.74 -12.85 -8.57
CA ASP A 40 -20.75 -13.28 -9.54
C ASP A 40 -20.24 -14.44 -10.43
N GLU A 41 -21.02 -14.85 -11.44
CA GLU A 41 -20.67 -15.99 -12.33
C GLU A 41 -19.34 -15.82 -13.09
N ASN A 42 -18.81 -14.60 -13.21
CA ASN A 42 -17.58 -14.29 -13.95
C ASN A 42 -16.56 -13.43 -13.17
N GLU A 43 -16.87 -13.03 -11.93
CA GLU A 43 -16.04 -12.18 -11.10
C GLU A 43 -15.52 -12.95 -9.88
N LYS A 44 -14.21 -13.21 -9.87
CA LYS A 44 -13.49 -13.75 -8.73
C LYS A 44 -12.68 -12.66 -8.05
N VAL A 45 -12.84 -12.56 -6.75
CA VAL A 45 -12.09 -11.61 -5.92
C VAL A 45 -11.13 -12.36 -5.02
N LEU A 46 -9.89 -11.89 -5.05
CA LEU A 46 -8.83 -12.30 -4.15
C LEU A 46 -8.86 -11.38 -2.91
N SER A 47 -8.96 -11.95 -1.72
CA SER A 47 -8.79 -11.23 -0.46
C SER A 47 -7.57 -11.76 0.29
N VAL A 48 -6.53 -10.95 0.39
CA VAL A 48 -5.29 -11.29 1.10
C VAL A 48 -5.40 -10.86 2.56
N LYS A 49 -5.26 -11.82 3.47
CA LYS A 49 -5.29 -11.62 4.94
C LYS A 49 -3.91 -11.36 5.50
N LYS A 50 -2.89 -12.03 4.97
CA LYS A 50 -1.47 -11.81 5.32
C LYS A 50 -0.64 -11.82 4.05
N TYR A 51 -0.02 -10.69 3.76
CA TYR A 51 0.83 -10.53 2.59
C TYR A 51 2.20 -11.18 2.78
N ALA A 52 2.67 -11.81 1.72
CA ALA A 52 4.08 -12.05 1.47
C ALA A 52 4.49 -11.36 0.15
N LEU A 53 5.68 -10.78 0.13
CA LEU A 53 6.20 -10.03 -1.02
C LEU A 53 7.50 -10.65 -1.54
N LYS A 54 7.63 -10.77 -2.86
CA LYS A 54 8.84 -11.25 -3.55
C LYS A 54 9.96 -10.21 -3.43
N TYR A 55 11.05 -10.53 -2.74
CA TYR A 55 12.18 -9.62 -2.57
C TYR A 55 12.78 -9.13 -3.89
N SER A 56 12.76 -9.97 -4.93
CA SER A 56 13.30 -9.63 -6.26
C SER A 56 12.69 -8.37 -6.85
N GLU A 57 11.41 -8.13 -6.56
CA GLU A 57 10.60 -7.03 -7.11
C GLU A 57 10.65 -5.76 -6.25
N LEU A 58 11.20 -5.84 -5.04
CA LEU A 58 11.24 -4.73 -4.07
C LEU A 58 12.53 -3.89 -4.15
N LYS A 59 13.48 -4.27 -5.00
CA LYS A 59 14.80 -3.63 -5.06
C LYS A 59 14.64 -2.15 -5.42
N GLU A 60 15.25 -1.29 -4.59
CA GLU A 60 15.29 0.17 -4.77
C GLU A 60 13.93 0.89 -4.62
N VAL A 61 12.89 0.20 -4.13
CA VAL A 61 11.56 0.80 -3.92
C VAL A 61 11.24 0.92 -2.44
N HIS A 62 10.92 2.14 -1.99
CA HIS A 62 10.66 2.44 -0.58
C HIS A 62 9.20 2.73 -0.24
N LEU A 63 8.39 3.08 -1.25
CA LEU A 63 6.94 3.30 -1.19
C LEU A 63 6.35 2.76 -2.48
N LEU A 64 5.45 1.79 -2.39
CA LEU A 64 4.85 1.13 -3.55
C LEU A 64 3.41 0.73 -3.29
N ARG A 65 2.72 0.42 -4.38
CA ARG A 65 1.42 -0.24 -4.37
C ARG A 65 1.48 -1.48 -5.26
N LEU A 66 0.76 -2.54 -4.90
CA LEU A 66 0.62 -3.70 -5.78
C LEU A 66 -0.20 -3.35 -7.03
N THR A 67 0.14 -3.97 -8.17
CA THR A 67 -0.53 -3.69 -9.45
C THR A 67 -2.02 -4.05 -9.41
N ASP A 68 -2.35 -5.21 -8.84
CA ASP A 68 -3.71 -5.78 -8.85
C ASP A 68 -4.44 -5.65 -7.51
N ASP A 69 -3.88 -4.90 -6.57
CA ASP A 69 -4.47 -4.68 -5.25
C ASP A 69 -4.32 -3.21 -4.82
N PRO A 70 -5.41 -2.42 -4.88
CA PRO A 70 -5.36 -1.00 -4.55
C PRO A 70 -5.12 -0.74 -3.05
N PHE A 71 -5.35 -1.73 -2.18
CA PHE A 71 -5.12 -1.62 -0.73
C PHE A 71 -3.72 -2.10 -0.32
N GLY A 72 -3.04 -2.84 -1.18
CA GLY A 72 -1.67 -3.33 -1.00
C GLY A 72 -0.63 -2.22 -1.13
N ILE A 73 -0.62 -1.27 -0.18
CA ILE A 73 0.37 -0.20 -0.07
C ILE A 73 1.45 -0.61 0.93
N PHE A 74 2.71 -0.50 0.52
CA PHE A 74 3.85 -0.94 1.31
C PHE A 74 4.93 0.13 1.39
N VAL A 75 5.58 0.19 2.55
CA VAL A 75 6.75 1.02 2.79
C VAL A 75 7.91 0.17 3.27
N SER A 76 9.12 0.56 2.91
CA SER A 76 10.33 -0.02 3.51
C SER A 76 10.48 0.39 4.97
N GLU A 77 11.25 -0.40 5.74
CA GLU A 77 11.57 -0.06 7.14
C GLU A 77 12.31 1.28 7.27
N ILE A 78 13.05 1.72 6.24
CA ILE A 78 13.70 3.05 6.24
C ILE A 78 12.64 4.15 6.33
N VAL A 79 11.60 4.08 5.50
CA VAL A 79 10.52 5.07 5.50
C VAL A 79 9.75 5.06 6.81
N LYS A 80 9.34 3.89 7.29
CA LYS A 80 8.66 3.74 8.58
C LYS A 80 9.48 4.35 9.73
N LYS A 81 10.79 4.07 9.77
CA LYS A 81 11.68 4.64 10.78
C LYS A 81 11.73 6.17 10.68
N THR A 82 11.89 6.72 9.47
CA THR A 82 11.90 8.18 9.27
C THR A 82 10.58 8.83 9.71
N LEU A 83 9.43 8.23 9.42
CA LEU A 83 8.12 8.75 9.85
C LEU A 83 8.02 8.78 11.39
N ASN A 84 8.44 7.70 12.05
CA ASN A 84 8.43 7.60 13.51
C ASN A 84 9.39 8.60 14.17
N GLU A 85 10.62 8.73 13.65
CA GLU A 85 11.62 9.68 14.17
C GLU A 85 11.18 11.14 14.07
N ASN A 86 10.37 11.46 13.05
CA ASN A 86 9.79 12.80 12.87
C ASN A 86 8.43 12.97 13.57
N ASN A 87 7.98 11.99 14.35
CA ASN A 87 6.68 12.01 15.04
C ASN A 87 5.49 12.24 14.10
N ILE A 88 5.56 11.71 12.88
CA ILE A 88 4.42 11.73 11.96
C ILE A 88 3.35 10.79 12.51
N THR A 89 2.12 11.28 12.64
CA THR A 89 0.97 10.54 13.18
C THR A 89 -0.02 10.20 12.07
N GLY A 90 -1.03 9.37 12.38
CA GLY A 90 -2.06 8.97 11.41
C GLY A 90 -1.68 7.79 10.51
N CYS A 91 -0.57 7.12 10.80
CA CYS A 91 -0.16 5.87 10.16
C CYS A 91 -0.12 4.73 11.17
N ASP A 92 -0.53 3.54 10.75
CA ASP A 92 -0.30 2.28 11.45
C ASP A 92 0.34 1.28 10.48
N PHE A 93 1.23 0.43 10.98
CA PHE A 93 2.06 -0.44 10.15
C PHE A 93 1.93 -1.89 10.59
N LEU A 94 1.56 -2.75 9.65
CA LEU A 94 1.58 -4.19 9.82
C LEU A 94 2.82 -4.76 9.13
N GLU A 95 3.63 -5.52 9.88
CA GLU A 95 4.78 -6.23 9.31
C GLU A 95 4.31 -7.35 8.37
N VAL A 96 5.01 -7.50 7.24
CA VAL A 96 4.71 -8.50 6.21
C VAL A 96 5.93 -9.33 5.89
N ARG A 97 5.70 -10.57 5.44
CA ARG A 97 6.79 -11.47 5.07
C ARG A 97 7.41 -11.03 3.75
N VAL A 98 8.73 -11.17 3.64
CA VAL A 98 9.45 -11.03 2.38
C VAL A 98 10.11 -12.36 2.04
N SER A 99 9.90 -12.86 0.83
CA SER A 99 10.36 -14.17 0.33
C SER A 99 11.36 -14.06 -0.82
#